data_AF-A0A9P9NI04-F1
#
_entry.id   AF-A0A9P9NI04-F1
#
_cell.length_a   1.000
_cell.length_b   1.000
_cell.length_c   1.000
_cell.angle_alpha   90.00
_cell.angle_beta   90.00
_cell.angle_gamma   90.00
#
_symmetry.space_group_name_H-M   'P 1'
#
loop_
_entity.id
_entity.type
_entity.pdbx_description
1 polymer ?
#
loop_
_entity_poly.entity_id
_entity_poly.type
_entity_poly.pdbx_seq_one_letter_code
_entity_poly.pdbx_strand_id
1 'polypeptide(L)'
;MASVGALKIGVYVPGGAQLLDLSPIDLFAMMSPEYLAACMLPAPLVALGMPSIIHYIGLPETGTHLELTASAFLKVSKTTKDAEVQPGLLDIILVPGPNPSSIFGEDALDFLRAHATWRGDDGEGVDILCVCTGAYMLGQSGILKGKNASGPRALVPGLKKKFPDVNWVDDKRWVKDGNIWTSGGITNGQEMVAAYIREKFPGPAAEATLEMAGVGDKGIEYNRAKSGDALWWLWQILKAITVGKRSVKRKGL
;
A
#
# COMPACT_ATOMS: atom_id res chain seq x y z
N MET A 1 -8.61 16.62 -26.45
CA MET A 1 -8.28 15.73 -25.31
C MET A 1 -9.08 16.25 -24.15
N ALA A 2 -9.95 15.44 -23.53
CA ALA A 2 -10.62 15.86 -22.30
C ALA A 2 -9.52 16.26 -21.30
N SER A 3 -9.66 17.40 -20.63
CA SER A 3 -8.77 17.76 -19.53
C SER A 3 -8.91 16.66 -18.48
N VAL A 4 -7.92 15.77 -18.39
CA VAL A 4 -7.95 14.71 -17.39
C VAL A 4 -7.92 15.40 -16.03
N GLY A 5 -8.98 15.20 -15.25
CA GLY A 5 -9.06 15.73 -13.90
C GLY A 5 -7.94 15.15 -13.03
N ALA A 6 -7.64 15.79 -11.91
CA ALA A 6 -6.66 15.26 -10.98
C ALA A 6 -7.08 13.88 -10.44
N LEU A 7 -6.13 12.96 -10.37
CA LEU A 7 -6.29 11.63 -9.79
C LEU A 7 -6.61 11.75 -8.29
N LYS A 8 -7.74 11.20 -7.85
CA LYS A 8 -8.20 11.28 -6.46
C LYS A 8 -7.86 10.00 -5.71
N ILE A 9 -7.02 10.11 -4.69
CA ILE A 9 -6.48 8.96 -3.96
C ILE A 9 -6.80 9.08 -2.48
N GLY A 10 -7.41 8.03 -1.93
CA GLY A 10 -7.58 7.87 -0.49
C GLY A 10 -6.50 6.97 0.10
N VAL A 11 -5.69 7.47 1.02
CA VAL A 11 -4.81 6.66 1.86
C VAL A 11 -5.59 6.33 3.14
N TYR A 12 -6.10 5.10 3.21
CA TYR A 12 -7.04 4.71 4.25
C TYR A 12 -6.35 4.04 5.44
N VAL A 13 -6.38 4.71 6.60
CA VAL A 13 -5.66 4.32 7.82
C VAL A 13 -6.58 4.48 9.04
N PRO A 14 -7.45 3.50 9.34
CA PRO A 14 -8.44 3.63 10.42
C PRO A 14 -7.89 3.58 11.86
N GLY A 15 -6.60 3.32 12.07
CA GLY A 15 -5.99 3.29 13.40
C GLY A 15 -4.54 3.73 13.41
N GLY A 16 -3.68 2.99 12.71
CA GLY A 16 -2.27 3.31 12.56
C GLY A 16 -1.62 2.39 11.53
N ALA A 17 -0.41 2.74 11.08
CA ALA A 17 0.26 2.00 10.02
C ALA A 17 1.79 2.02 10.16
N GLN A 18 2.44 1.08 9.47
CA GLN A 18 3.86 1.16 9.24
C GLN A 18 4.18 2.32 8.28
N LEU A 19 5.04 3.23 8.73
CA LEU A 19 5.39 4.46 8.01
C LEU A 19 5.82 4.18 6.56
N LEU A 20 6.67 3.17 6.38
CA LEU A 20 7.23 2.87 5.07
C LEU A 20 6.20 2.21 4.13
N ASP A 21 5.08 1.66 4.64
CA ASP A 21 4.01 1.13 3.79
C ASP A 21 3.20 2.25 3.10
N LEU A 22 3.29 3.48 3.62
CA LEU A 22 2.68 4.67 3.02
C LEU A 22 3.52 5.21 1.86
N SER A 23 4.83 4.98 1.87
CA SER A 23 5.76 5.58 0.90
C SER A 23 5.39 5.39 -0.59
N PRO A 24 4.70 4.32 -1.05
CA PRO A 24 4.32 4.20 -2.45
C PRO A 24 3.36 5.30 -2.92
N ILE A 25 2.65 5.96 -2.01
CA ILE A 25 1.76 7.08 -2.36
C ILE A 25 2.51 8.22 -3.05
N ASP A 26 3.79 8.39 -2.69
CA ASP A 26 4.61 9.50 -3.16
C ASP A 26 4.86 9.39 -4.67
N LEU A 27 4.88 8.17 -5.23
CA LEU A 27 5.01 7.97 -6.68
C LEU A 27 3.90 8.68 -7.47
N PHE A 28 2.67 8.74 -6.93
CA PHE A 28 1.59 9.49 -7.58
C PHE A 28 1.81 11.01 -7.51
N ALA A 29 2.27 11.52 -6.37
CA ALA A 29 2.61 12.94 -6.22
C ALA A 29 3.79 13.33 -7.13
N MET A 30 4.77 12.44 -7.29
CA MET A 30 5.93 12.63 -8.15
C MET A 30 5.59 12.66 -9.64
N MET A 31 4.43 12.15 -10.06
CA MET A 31 3.94 12.26 -11.44
C MET A 31 3.28 13.61 -11.75
N SER A 32 3.06 14.46 -10.74
CA SER A 32 2.41 15.76 -10.94
C SER A 32 3.26 16.70 -11.81
N PRO A 33 2.63 17.51 -12.67
CA PRO A 33 3.35 18.54 -13.43
C PRO A 33 4.23 19.43 -12.54
N GLU A 34 3.77 19.75 -11.33
CA GLU A 34 4.49 20.56 -10.35
C GLU A 34 5.78 19.88 -9.89
N TYR A 35 5.72 18.58 -9.56
CA TYR A 35 6.90 17.83 -9.14
C TYR A 35 7.89 17.65 -10.30
N LEU A 36 7.40 17.27 -11.50
CA LEU A 36 8.24 17.10 -12.68
C LEU A 36 8.96 18.40 -13.05
N ALA A 37 8.28 19.55 -12.93
CA ALA A 37 8.87 20.86 -13.14
C ALA A 37 9.91 21.20 -12.05
N ALA A 38 9.64 20.89 -10.79
CA ALA A 38 10.58 21.08 -9.68
C ALA A 38 11.87 20.25 -9.85
N CYS A 39 11.77 19.07 -10.47
CA CYS A 39 12.90 18.25 -10.89
C CYS A 39 13.59 18.72 -12.19
N MET A 40 13.20 19.88 -12.74
CA MET A 40 13.76 20.47 -13.95
C MET A 40 13.63 19.57 -15.20
N LEU A 41 12.57 18.76 -15.29
CA LEU A 41 12.32 17.97 -16.50
C LEU A 41 11.88 18.87 -17.67
N PRO A 42 12.18 18.48 -18.93
CA PRO A 42 11.76 19.22 -20.11
C PRO A 42 10.24 19.43 -20.17
N ALA A 43 9.81 20.59 -20.69
CA ALA A 43 8.40 20.96 -20.82
C ALA A 43 7.50 19.88 -21.47
N PRO A 44 7.94 19.12 -22.50
CA PRO A 44 7.14 18.02 -23.04
C PRO A 44 6.82 16.90 -22.04
N LEU A 45 7.72 16.61 -21.09
CA LEU A 45 7.45 15.63 -20.03
C LEU A 45 6.53 16.21 -18.95
N VAL A 46 6.78 17.46 -18.56
CA VAL A 46 5.93 18.17 -17.58
C VAL A 46 4.48 18.25 -18.07
N ALA A 47 4.26 18.51 -19.36
CA ALA A 47 2.94 18.57 -19.96
C ALA A 47 2.18 17.22 -19.96
N LEU A 48 2.88 16.11 -19.74
CA LEU A 48 2.31 14.77 -19.60
C LEU A 48 2.12 14.35 -18.14
N GLY A 49 2.45 15.23 -17.18
CA GLY A 49 2.27 14.97 -15.76
C GLY A 49 0.79 14.78 -15.40
N MET A 50 0.56 13.95 -14.39
CA MET A 50 -0.77 13.65 -13.86
C MET A 50 -0.92 14.30 -12.48
N PRO A 51 -1.72 15.37 -12.32
CA PRO A 51 -1.96 15.95 -11.02
C PRO A 51 -2.74 14.96 -10.14
N SER A 52 -2.48 14.97 -8.83
CA SER A 52 -3.16 14.09 -7.86
C SER A 52 -3.66 14.87 -6.64
N ILE A 53 -4.85 14.52 -6.16
CA ILE A 53 -5.38 14.94 -4.86
C ILE A 53 -5.34 13.74 -3.93
N ILE A 54 -4.55 13.85 -2.85
CA ILE A 54 -4.34 12.77 -1.89
C ILE A 54 -5.03 13.11 -0.57
N HIS A 55 -5.92 12.24 -0.12
CA HIS A 55 -6.60 12.33 1.16
C HIS A 55 -6.06 11.26 2.11
N TYR A 56 -5.59 11.66 3.28
CA TYR A 56 -5.28 10.76 4.39
C TYR A 56 -6.54 10.58 5.24
N ILE A 57 -7.10 9.37 5.20
CA ILE A 57 -8.44 9.05 5.67
C ILE A 57 -8.35 8.25 6.97
N GLY A 58 -8.84 8.83 8.06
CA GLY A 58 -9.05 8.15 9.35
C GLY A 58 -10.52 7.80 9.60
N LEU A 59 -10.81 7.23 10.76
CA LEU A 59 -12.16 7.16 11.29
C LEU A 59 -12.54 8.48 11.97
N PRO A 60 -13.83 8.79 12.17
CA PRO A 60 -14.26 10.01 12.88
C PRO A 60 -13.61 10.16 14.27
N GLU A 61 -13.43 9.05 14.98
CA GLU A 61 -12.83 8.99 16.31
C GLU A 61 -11.29 9.07 16.31
N THR A 62 -10.63 8.95 15.16
CA THR A 62 -9.15 9.04 15.05
C THR A 62 -8.62 10.40 15.51
N GLY A 63 -9.43 11.46 15.40
CA GLY A 63 -8.99 12.82 15.68
C GLY A 63 -8.15 13.41 14.53
N THR A 64 -7.19 14.28 14.85
CA THR A 64 -6.45 15.06 13.84
C THR A 64 -5.18 14.40 13.32
N HIS A 65 -4.70 13.35 14.00
CA HIS A 65 -3.43 12.70 13.68
C HIS A 65 -3.52 11.18 13.83
N LEU A 66 -2.78 10.48 12.98
CA LEU A 66 -2.57 9.03 13.01
C LEU A 66 -1.16 8.72 13.47
N GLU A 67 -1.02 7.73 14.35
CA GLU A 67 0.29 7.22 14.75
C GLU A 67 0.83 6.23 13.72
N LEU A 68 2.10 6.40 13.39
CA LEU A 68 2.85 5.52 12.53
C LEU A 68 4.03 4.91 13.28
N THR A 69 4.62 3.84 12.73
CA THR A 69 5.91 3.35 13.24
C THR A 69 6.97 4.46 13.24
N ALA A 70 8.02 4.28 14.06
CA ALA A 70 9.06 5.28 14.29
C ALA A 70 8.56 6.57 14.99
N SER A 71 7.44 6.47 15.72
CA SER A 71 6.84 7.58 16.48
C SER A 71 6.50 8.80 15.60
N ALA A 72 6.26 8.55 14.31
CA ALA A 72 5.84 9.57 13.37
C ALA A 72 4.32 9.75 13.45
N PHE A 73 3.86 10.97 13.15
CA PHE A 73 2.44 11.29 13.09
C PHE A 73 2.09 11.82 11.70
N LEU A 74 0.94 11.37 11.19
CA LEU A 74 0.37 11.83 9.93
C LEU A 74 -0.89 12.64 10.21
N LYS A 75 -1.02 13.81 9.61
CA LYS A 75 -2.23 14.61 9.73
C LYS A 75 -3.37 13.95 8.97
N VAL A 76 -4.49 13.73 9.65
CA VAL A 76 -5.74 13.28 9.04
C VAL A 76 -6.32 14.45 8.25
N SER A 77 -6.51 14.28 6.94
CA SER A 77 -7.13 15.30 6.10
C SER A 77 -8.63 15.09 5.94
N LYS A 78 -9.08 13.83 6.08
CA LYS A 78 -10.47 13.40 5.89
C LYS A 78 -10.81 12.26 6.84
N THR A 79 -12.09 12.10 7.15
CA THR A 79 -12.66 10.96 7.85
C THR A 79 -13.55 10.17 6.90
N THR A 80 -13.85 8.92 7.22
CA THR A 80 -14.76 8.07 6.42
C THR A 80 -16.18 8.63 6.24
N LYS A 81 -16.54 9.71 6.95
CA LYS A 81 -17.85 10.38 6.83
C LYS A 81 -17.82 11.63 5.95
N ASP A 82 -16.65 12.09 5.51
CA ASP A 82 -16.55 13.24 4.62
C ASP A 82 -17.05 12.91 3.22
N ALA A 83 -17.73 13.86 2.59
CA ALA A 83 -18.38 13.65 1.30
C ALA A 83 -17.37 13.32 0.19
N GLU A 84 -16.20 13.95 0.18
CA GLU A 84 -15.22 13.82 -0.92
C GLU A 84 -14.54 12.45 -0.99
N VAL A 85 -14.69 11.62 0.04
CA VAL A 85 -14.05 10.29 0.12
C VAL A 85 -15.05 9.15 0.06
N GLN A 86 -16.29 9.41 -0.34
CA GLN A 86 -17.30 8.34 -0.49
C GLN A 86 -17.08 7.52 -1.78
N PRO A 87 -17.64 6.30 -1.87
CA PRO A 87 -17.52 5.45 -3.06
C PRO A 87 -17.90 6.18 -4.35
N GLY A 88 -17.07 6.01 -5.39
CA GLY A 88 -17.21 6.70 -6.67
C GLY A 88 -16.61 8.10 -6.75
N LEU A 89 -16.06 8.62 -5.64
CA LEU A 89 -15.39 9.93 -5.62
C LEU A 89 -13.87 9.82 -5.51
N LEU A 90 -13.34 8.60 -5.37
CA LEU A 90 -11.93 8.28 -5.38
C LEU A 90 -11.66 7.30 -6.52
N ASP A 91 -10.53 7.47 -7.20
CA ASP A 91 -10.05 6.54 -8.22
C ASP A 91 -9.29 5.37 -7.57
N ILE A 92 -8.58 5.66 -6.47
CA ILE A 92 -7.69 4.71 -5.79
C ILE A 92 -7.91 4.78 -4.27
N ILE A 93 -7.90 3.61 -3.62
CA ILE A 93 -7.66 3.50 -2.18
C ILE A 93 -6.38 2.73 -1.91
N LEU A 94 -5.42 3.37 -1.24
CA LEU A 94 -4.23 2.73 -0.71
C LEU A 94 -4.45 2.33 0.75
N VAL A 95 -4.27 1.05 1.07
CA VAL A 95 -4.39 0.48 2.42
C VAL A 95 -3.00 0.03 2.89
N PRO A 96 -2.31 0.80 3.75
CA PRO A 96 -1.01 0.42 4.29
C PRO A 96 -1.16 -0.63 5.39
N GLY A 97 -0.05 -1.19 5.86
CA GLY A 97 -0.04 -2.23 6.87
C GLY A 97 -0.25 -1.73 8.30
N PRO A 98 -1.34 -2.12 8.98
CA PRO A 98 -1.52 -1.89 10.42
C PRO A 98 -0.76 -2.95 11.24
N ASN A 99 -0.90 -2.89 12.56
CA ASN A 99 -0.51 -4.01 13.41
C ASN A 99 -1.29 -5.28 12.98
N PRO A 100 -0.61 -6.43 12.70
CA PRO A 100 -1.29 -7.67 12.28
C PRO A 100 -2.35 -8.20 13.25
N SER A 101 -2.28 -7.80 14.52
CA SER A 101 -3.22 -8.17 15.57
C SER A 101 -4.43 -7.24 15.66
N SER A 102 -4.46 -6.15 14.90
CA SER A 102 -5.58 -5.20 14.88
C SER A 102 -6.87 -5.88 14.41
N ILE A 103 -7.94 -5.61 15.15
CA ILE A 103 -9.31 -5.99 14.80
C ILE A 103 -10.05 -4.69 14.47
N PHE A 104 -10.69 -4.65 13.31
CA PHE A 104 -11.39 -3.46 12.83
C PHE A 104 -12.90 -3.60 13.06
N GLY A 105 -13.55 -2.51 13.47
CA GLY A 105 -15.01 -2.45 13.58
C GLY A 105 -15.70 -2.41 12.21
N GLU A 106 -16.99 -2.70 12.18
CA GLU A 106 -17.73 -2.83 10.92
C GLU A 106 -17.72 -1.53 10.11
N ASP A 107 -17.85 -0.35 10.73
CA ASP A 107 -17.75 0.95 10.04
C ASP A 107 -16.46 1.09 9.21
N ALA A 108 -15.35 0.56 9.70
CA ALA A 108 -14.07 0.60 8.99
C ALA A 108 -14.03 -0.41 7.82
N LEU A 109 -14.56 -1.60 8.06
CA LEU A 109 -14.61 -2.67 7.06
C LEU A 109 -15.61 -2.34 5.94
N ASP A 110 -16.76 -1.76 6.28
CA ASP A 110 -17.81 -1.33 5.36
C ASP A 110 -17.34 -0.22 4.43
N PHE A 111 -16.59 0.77 4.95
CA PHE A 111 -15.98 1.80 4.11
C PHE A 111 -15.13 1.17 3.00
N LEU A 112 -14.20 0.28 3.37
CA LEU A 112 -13.36 -0.41 2.41
C LEU A 112 -14.16 -1.30 1.44
N ARG A 113 -15.15 -2.03 1.96
CA ARG A 113 -16.02 -2.92 1.17
C ARG A 113 -16.81 -2.13 0.14
N ALA A 114 -17.39 -1.00 0.53
CA ALA A 114 -18.19 -0.15 -0.34
C ALA A 114 -17.36 0.39 -1.52
N HIS A 115 -16.12 0.81 -1.29
CA HIS A 115 -15.23 1.22 -2.39
C HIS A 115 -14.83 0.04 -3.29
N ALA A 116 -14.47 -1.10 -2.71
CA ALA A 116 -14.01 -2.25 -3.49
C ALA A 116 -15.10 -2.79 -4.46
N THR A 117 -16.37 -2.71 -4.05
CA THR A 117 -17.52 -3.19 -4.84
C THR A 117 -18.20 -2.11 -5.68
N TRP A 118 -17.89 -0.82 -5.45
CA TRP A 118 -18.49 0.27 -6.22
C TRP A 118 -18.11 0.18 -7.69
N ARG A 119 -19.08 0.44 -8.56
CA ARG A 119 -18.92 0.53 -10.01
C ARG A 119 -19.71 1.73 -10.52
N GLY A 120 -19.10 2.51 -11.40
CA GLY A 120 -19.73 3.61 -12.13
C GLY A 120 -20.61 3.10 -13.28
N ASP A 121 -21.28 4.03 -13.95
CA ASP A 121 -22.16 3.73 -15.09
C ASP A 121 -21.39 3.15 -16.28
N ASP A 122 -20.10 3.47 -16.40
CA ASP A 122 -19.16 2.92 -17.38
C ASP A 122 -18.59 1.55 -16.96
N GLY A 123 -18.93 1.06 -15.77
CA GLY A 123 -18.41 -0.17 -15.19
C GLY A 123 -17.03 -0.04 -14.58
N GLU A 124 -16.41 1.15 -14.59
CA GLU A 124 -15.15 1.40 -13.91
C GLU A 124 -15.36 1.41 -12.38
N GLY A 125 -14.36 0.98 -11.64
CA GLY A 125 -14.42 0.86 -10.18
C GLY A 125 -13.29 1.61 -9.50
N VAL A 126 -13.26 1.54 -8.17
CA VAL A 126 -12.14 2.05 -7.37
C VAL A 126 -11.07 0.97 -7.27
N ASP A 127 -9.83 1.30 -7.62
CA ASP A 127 -8.71 0.37 -7.46
C ASP A 127 -8.21 0.36 -6.00
N ILE A 128 -8.09 -0.82 -5.41
CA ILE A 128 -7.64 -1.02 -4.03
C ILE A 128 -6.18 -1.49 -4.06
N LEU A 129 -5.27 -0.69 -3.52
CA LEU A 129 -3.83 -0.96 -3.44
C LEU A 129 -3.45 -1.28 -1.99
N CYS A 130 -3.24 -2.55 -1.70
CA CYS A 130 -2.94 -3.03 -0.36
C CYS A 130 -1.46 -3.35 -0.20
N VAL A 131 -0.84 -2.78 0.84
CA VAL A 131 0.57 -3.01 1.17
C VAL A 131 0.71 -3.81 2.45
N CYS A 132 1.57 -4.83 2.42
CA CYS A 132 2.02 -5.53 3.63
C CYS A 132 0.86 -6.10 4.45
N THR A 133 0.79 -5.77 5.73
CA THR A 133 -0.21 -6.29 6.66
C THR A 133 -1.61 -5.72 6.43
N GLY A 134 -1.79 -4.79 5.47
CA GLY A 134 -3.10 -4.33 5.02
C GLY A 134 -3.97 -5.52 4.55
N ALA A 135 -3.32 -6.61 4.13
CA ALA A 135 -3.95 -7.87 3.79
C ALA A 135 -4.84 -8.44 4.91
N TYR A 136 -4.52 -8.17 6.18
CA TYR A 136 -5.39 -8.56 7.30
C TYR A 136 -6.68 -7.75 7.35
N MET A 137 -6.66 -6.47 6.98
CA MET A 137 -7.84 -5.63 6.92
C MET A 137 -8.73 -6.03 5.73
N LEU A 138 -8.13 -6.25 4.56
CA LEU A 138 -8.83 -6.73 3.36
C LEU A 138 -9.41 -8.14 3.59
N GLY A 139 -8.72 -8.99 4.34
CA GLY A 139 -9.25 -10.29 4.77
C GLY A 139 -10.44 -10.15 5.72
N GLN A 140 -10.36 -9.25 6.71
CA GLN A 140 -11.46 -8.96 7.64
C GLN A 140 -12.70 -8.39 6.95
N SER A 141 -12.54 -7.53 5.94
CA SER A 141 -13.68 -6.94 5.21
C SER A 141 -14.40 -7.94 4.30
N GLY A 142 -13.79 -9.09 4.03
CA GLY A 142 -14.33 -10.15 3.17
C GLY A 142 -14.11 -9.91 1.67
N ILE A 143 -13.52 -8.78 1.26
CA ILE A 143 -13.38 -8.43 -0.17
C ILE A 143 -12.43 -9.36 -0.92
N LEU A 144 -11.57 -10.11 -0.21
CA LEU A 144 -10.64 -11.09 -0.79
C LEU A 144 -11.25 -12.49 -0.97
N LYS A 145 -12.48 -12.74 -0.53
CA LYS A 145 -13.09 -14.07 -0.60
C LYS A 145 -13.12 -14.57 -2.06
N GLY A 146 -12.52 -15.74 -2.30
CA GLY A 146 -12.40 -16.36 -3.61
C GLY A 146 -11.34 -15.74 -4.54
N LYS A 147 -10.62 -14.70 -4.10
CA LYS A 147 -9.62 -13.98 -4.92
C LYS A 147 -8.21 -14.46 -4.66
N ASN A 148 -7.34 -14.23 -5.64
CA ASN A 148 -5.90 -14.32 -5.46
C ASN A 148 -5.39 -13.08 -4.72
N ALA A 149 -4.59 -13.29 -3.68
CA ALA A 149 -4.01 -12.21 -2.89
C ALA A 149 -2.62 -12.58 -2.39
N SER A 150 -1.78 -11.58 -2.16
CA SER A 150 -0.48 -11.73 -1.50
C SER A 150 -0.45 -10.96 -0.18
N GLY A 151 0.57 -11.23 0.61
CA GLY A 151 0.87 -10.56 1.87
C GLY A 151 2.31 -10.87 2.28
N PRO A 152 2.80 -10.32 3.41
CA PRO A 152 4.16 -10.56 3.85
C PRO A 152 4.43 -12.05 3.99
N ARG A 153 5.43 -12.58 3.27
CA ARG A 153 5.72 -14.03 3.18
C ARG A 153 5.69 -14.75 4.52
N ALA A 154 6.29 -14.16 5.55
CA ALA A 154 6.36 -14.72 6.89
C ALA A 154 4.99 -14.83 7.59
N LEU A 155 4.00 -14.03 7.18
CA LEU A 155 2.67 -13.95 7.75
C LEU A 155 1.61 -14.70 6.92
N VAL A 156 1.92 -15.10 5.69
CA VAL A 156 1.00 -15.86 4.83
C VAL A 156 0.42 -17.11 5.50
N PRO A 157 1.18 -17.94 6.25
CA PRO A 157 0.58 -19.06 6.97
C PRO A 157 -0.53 -18.64 7.96
N GLY A 158 -0.35 -17.50 8.63
CA GLY A 158 -1.35 -16.93 9.53
C GLY A 158 -2.56 -16.37 8.79
N LEU A 159 -2.33 -15.73 7.64
CA LEU A 159 -3.38 -15.25 6.74
C LEU A 159 -4.23 -16.41 6.20
N LYS A 160 -3.61 -17.49 5.72
CA LYS A 160 -4.29 -18.73 5.28
C LYS A 160 -5.17 -19.32 6.37
N LYS A 161 -4.71 -19.32 7.62
CA LYS A 161 -5.49 -19.83 8.76
C LYS A 161 -6.71 -18.96 9.09
N LYS A 162 -6.56 -17.62 9.04
CA LYS A 162 -7.64 -16.68 9.38
C LYS A 162 -8.64 -16.48 8.26
N PHE A 163 -8.18 -16.52 7.01
CA PHE A 163 -8.98 -16.24 5.82
C PHE A 163 -8.78 -17.40 4.81
N PRO A 164 -9.34 -18.59 5.11
CA PRO A 164 -9.13 -19.80 4.30
C PRO A 164 -9.77 -19.73 2.92
N ASP A 165 -10.79 -18.88 2.74
CA ASP A 165 -11.48 -18.68 1.46
C ASP A 165 -10.67 -17.80 0.47
N VAL A 166 -9.48 -17.32 0.85
CA VAL A 166 -8.61 -16.49 0.01
C VAL A 166 -7.50 -17.35 -0.59
N ASN A 167 -7.26 -17.20 -1.90
CA ASN A 167 -6.19 -17.89 -2.61
C ASN A 167 -4.86 -17.14 -2.38
N TRP A 168 -4.20 -17.42 -1.25
CA TRP A 168 -2.95 -16.74 -0.89
C TRP A 168 -1.74 -17.21 -1.73
N VAL A 169 -1.23 -16.29 -2.56
CA VAL A 169 -0.06 -16.42 -3.43
C VAL A 169 1.14 -15.77 -2.74
N ASP A 170 2.19 -16.54 -2.50
CA ASP A 170 3.33 -16.15 -1.66
C ASP A 170 4.70 -16.37 -2.31
N ASP A 171 4.69 -16.73 -3.59
CA ASP A 171 5.84 -16.79 -4.49
C ASP A 171 6.02 -15.51 -5.33
N LYS A 172 5.03 -14.61 -5.35
CA LYS A 172 5.05 -13.32 -6.06
C LYS A 172 5.10 -12.11 -5.12
N ARG A 173 5.83 -11.08 -5.53
CA ARG A 173 6.00 -9.82 -4.78
C ARG A 173 4.69 -9.05 -4.64
N TRP A 174 3.82 -9.13 -5.64
CA TRP A 174 2.49 -8.56 -5.62
C TRP A 174 1.55 -9.38 -6.52
N VAL A 175 0.26 -9.21 -6.31
CA VAL A 175 -0.81 -9.89 -7.04
C VAL A 175 -1.91 -8.88 -7.36
N LYS A 176 -2.42 -8.96 -8.58
CA LYS A 176 -3.62 -8.27 -9.03
C LYS A 176 -4.73 -9.29 -9.28
N ASP A 177 -5.91 -9.04 -8.74
CA ASP A 177 -7.15 -9.81 -9.00
C ASP A 177 -8.33 -8.85 -9.16
N GLY A 178 -8.67 -8.52 -10.42
CA GLY A 178 -9.63 -7.47 -10.74
C GLY A 178 -9.09 -6.08 -10.37
N ASN A 179 -9.88 -5.31 -9.61
CA ASN A 179 -9.53 -3.99 -9.08
C ASN A 179 -8.75 -4.04 -7.76
N ILE A 180 -8.34 -5.22 -7.29
CA ILE A 180 -7.61 -5.37 -6.02
C ILE A 180 -6.18 -5.79 -6.31
N TRP A 181 -5.24 -4.96 -5.83
CA TRP A 181 -3.81 -5.20 -5.84
C TRP A 181 -3.32 -5.41 -4.42
N THR A 182 -2.54 -6.45 -4.19
CA THR A 182 -1.97 -6.79 -2.89
C THR A 182 -0.48 -7.05 -3.03
N SER A 183 0.33 -6.45 -2.16
CA SER A 183 1.77 -6.68 -2.13
C SER A 183 2.21 -7.50 -0.93
N GLY A 184 3.38 -8.12 -1.07
CA GLY A 184 4.10 -8.79 0.00
C GLY A 184 4.67 -7.81 1.03
N GLY A 185 5.97 -7.84 1.27
CA GLY A 185 6.61 -6.95 2.24
C GLY A 185 6.60 -5.48 1.81
N ILE A 186 7.12 -4.63 2.68
CA ILE A 186 7.12 -3.16 2.58
C ILE A 186 7.54 -2.65 1.20
N THR A 187 8.74 -3.01 0.75
CA THR A 187 9.27 -2.52 -0.54
C THR A 187 8.57 -3.16 -1.74
N ASN A 188 7.81 -4.24 -1.55
CA ASN A 188 6.97 -4.78 -2.60
C ASN A 188 5.76 -3.87 -2.87
N GLY A 189 5.35 -3.04 -1.91
CA GLY A 189 4.34 -2.00 -2.14
C GLY A 189 4.80 -0.96 -3.17
N GLN A 190 6.06 -0.54 -3.11
CA GLN A 190 6.65 0.36 -4.11
C GLN A 190 6.66 -0.27 -5.51
N GLU A 191 7.08 -1.52 -5.60
CA GLU A 191 7.13 -2.28 -6.86
C GLU A 191 5.72 -2.52 -7.42
N MET A 192 4.73 -2.78 -6.56
CA MET A 192 3.32 -2.92 -6.94
C MET A 192 2.77 -1.62 -7.50
N VAL A 193 3.00 -0.48 -6.84
CA VAL A 193 2.51 0.82 -7.32
C VAL A 193 3.22 1.24 -8.61
N ALA A 194 4.51 0.94 -8.76
CA ALA A 194 5.20 1.14 -10.03
C ALA A 194 4.56 0.32 -11.17
N ALA A 195 4.24 -0.95 -10.92
CA ALA A 195 3.54 -1.79 -11.89
C ALA A 195 2.13 -1.25 -12.20
N TYR A 196 1.40 -0.80 -11.18
CA TYR A 196 0.09 -0.16 -11.33
C TYR A 196 0.17 1.10 -12.20
N ILE A 197 1.14 1.98 -11.93
CA ILE A 197 1.37 3.21 -12.69
C ILE A 197 1.65 2.89 -14.16
N ARG A 198 2.52 1.91 -14.43
CA ARG A 198 2.81 1.47 -15.81
C ARG A 198 1.59 0.95 -16.54
N GLU A 199 0.70 0.27 -15.82
CA GLU A 199 -0.52 -0.29 -16.40
C GLU A 199 -1.58 0.80 -16.67
N LYS A 200 -1.80 1.70 -15.72
CA LYS A 200 -2.92 2.66 -15.75
C LYS A 200 -2.56 4.00 -16.38
N PHE A 201 -1.29 4.40 -16.30
CA PHE A 201 -0.79 5.67 -16.81
C PHE A 201 0.47 5.45 -17.67
N PRO A 202 0.41 4.59 -18.71
CA PRO A 202 1.57 4.30 -19.53
C PRO A 202 2.05 5.57 -20.23
N GLY A 203 3.36 5.85 -20.15
CA GLY A 203 3.91 6.99 -20.85
C GLY A 203 5.27 7.43 -20.31
N PRO A 204 5.91 8.38 -21.01
CA PRO A 204 7.27 8.81 -20.68
C PRO A 204 7.34 9.60 -19.36
N ALA A 205 6.26 10.30 -18.95
CA ALA A 205 6.22 10.96 -17.64
C ALA A 205 6.24 9.94 -16.49
N ALA A 206 5.43 8.87 -16.59
CA ALA A 206 5.42 7.79 -15.63
C ALA A 206 6.79 7.11 -15.53
N GLU A 207 7.42 6.73 -16.65
CA GLU A 207 8.75 6.11 -16.61
C GLU A 207 9.82 7.06 -16.05
N ALA A 208 9.78 8.35 -16.40
CA ALA A 208 10.69 9.34 -15.82
C ALA A 208 10.52 9.45 -14.29
N THR A 209 9.29 9.48 -13.80
CA THR A 209 8.99 9.47 -12.36
C THR A 209 9.56 8.23 -11.67
N LEU A 210 9.32 7.05 -12.22
CA LEU A 210 9.77 5.78 -11.63
C LEU A 210 11.30 5.67 -11.61
N GLU A 211 11.97 6.13 -12.67
CA GLU A 211 13.43 6.18 -12.74
C GLU A 211 14.01 7.16 -11.71
N MET A 212 13.46 8.38 -11.60
CA MET A 212 13.89 9.36 -10.59
C MET A 212 13.68 8.86 -9.16
N ALA A 213 12.59 8.14 -8.90
CA ALA A 213 12.31 7.53 -7.61
C ALA A 213 13.25 6.35 -7.27
N GLY A 214 14.01 5.85 -8.25
CA GLY A 214 14.83 4.65 -8.11
C GLY A 214 14.01 3.37 -7.91
N VAL A 215 12.72 3.39 -8.30
CA VAL A 215 11.83 2.23 -8.24
C VAL A 215 11.95 1.45 -9.55
N GLY A 216 13.11 0.79 -9.70
CA GLY A 216 13.42 -0.02 -10.88
C GLY A 216 12.52 -1.25 -11.03
N ASP A 217 12.55 -1.88 -12.20
CA ASP A 217 11.84 -3.13 -12.43
C ASP A 217 12.61 -4.33 -11.83
N LYS A 218 12.18 -4.75 -10.64
CA LYS A 218 12.69 -5.99 -10.04
C LYS A 218 11.94 -7.23 -10.54
N GLY A 219 10.88 -7.06 -11.30
CA GLY A 219 9.95 -8.11 -11.71
C GLY A 219 8.95 -8.49 -10.61
N ILE A 220 7.99 -9.34 -10.97
CA ILE A 220 6.98 -9.88 -10.05
C ILE A 220 7.50 -11.03 -9.18
N GLU A 221 8.53 -11.74 -9.65
CA GLU A 221 9.08 -12.93 -8.99
C GLU A 221 10.16 -12.57 -7.96
N TYR A 222 10.16 -13.22 -6.79
CA TYR A 222 11.24 -12.99 -5.83
C TYR A 222 12.56 -13.66 -6.25
N ASN A 223 13.65 -12.90 -6.12
CA ASN A 223 15.00 -13.40 -6.40
C ASN A 223 15.50 -14.47 -5.41
N ARG A 224 14.84 -14.64 -4.26
CA ARG A 224 15.20 -15.64 -3.23
C ARG A 224 14.03 -16.56 -2.94
N ALA A 225 14.33 -17.87 -2.91
CA ALA A 225 13.38 -18.91 -2.52
C ALA A 225 13.04 -18.84 -1.03
N LYS A 226 11.82 -19.27 -0.67
CA LYS A 226 11.31 -19.25 0.71
C LYS A 226 12.18 -20.02 1.71
N SER A 227 12.79 -21.14 1.29
CA SER A 227 13.72 -21.92 2.12
C SER A 227 14.96 -21.12 2.52
N GLY A 228 15.46 -20.26 1.61
CA GLY A 228 16.56 -19.34 1.89
C GLY A 228 16.20 -18.29 2.93
N ASP A 229 14.96 -17.78 2.92
CA ASP A 229 14.47 -16.84 3.93
C ASP A 229 14.38 -17.50 5.31
N ALA A 230 13.86 -18.72 5.39
CA ALA A 230 13.76 -19.47 6.65
C ALA A 230 15.13 -19.78 7.28
N LEU A 231 16.10 -20.21 6.46
CA LEU A 231 17.47 -20.48 6.92
C LEU A 231 18.16 -19.21 7.43
N TRP A 232 17.94 -18.08 6.75
CA TRP A 232 18.47 -16.80 7.19
C TRP A 232 17.89 -16.40 8.55
N TRP A 233 16.57 -16.54 8.76
CA TRP A 233 15.95 -16.26 10.06
C TRP A 233 16.46 -17.17 11.17
N LEU A 234 16.58 -18.47 10.92
CA LEU A 234 17.14 -19.43 11.88
C LEU A 234 18.57 -19.01 12.30
N TRP A 235 19.39 -18.64 11.33
CA TRP A 235 20.75 -18.15 11.57
C TRP A 235 20.77 -16.88 12.45
N GLN A 236 19.86 -15.94 12.20
CA GLN A 236 19.74 -14.72 13.01
C GLN A 236 19.27 -15.02 14.45
N ILE A 237 18.37 -15.99 14.63
CA ILE A 237 17.94 -16.46 15.97
C ILE A 237 19.13 -17.07 16.73
N LEU A 238 19.91 -17.95 16.08
CA LEU A 238 21.11 -18.54 16.68
C LEU A 238 22.14 -17.48 17.07
N LYS A 239 22.35 -16.46 16.22
CA LYS A 239 23.19 -15.29 16.54
C LYS A 239 22.65 -14.48 17.71
N ALA A 240 21.34 -14.27 17.80
CA ALA A 240 20.74 -13.52 18.90
C ALA A 240 21.01 -14.19 20.26
N ILE A 241 21.04 -15.53 20.32
CA ILE A 241 21.38 -16.27 21.55
C ILE A 241 22.84 -16.03 21.98
N THR A 242 23.77 -15.96 21.03
CA THR A 242 25.20 -15.74 21.33
C THR A 242 25.52 -14.28 21.65
N VAL A 243 24.84 -13.33 20.99
CA VAL A 243 24.96 -11.88 21.25
C VAL A 243 24.25 -11.47 22.55
N GLY A 244 23.08 -12.05 22.83
CA GLY A 244 22.30 -11.80 24.06
C GLY A 244 23.07 -12.18 25.33
N LYS A 245 23.96 -13.18 25.26
CA LYS A 245 24.87 -13.55 26.36
C LYS A 245 26.00 -12.54 26.59
N ARG A 246 26.29 -11.64 25.64
CA ARG A 246 27.37 -10.63 25.74
C ARG A 246 26.89 -9.23 26.12
N SER A 247 25.58 -8.96 26.11
CA SER A 247 25.02 -7.61 26.29
C SER A 247 24.13 -7.48 27.53
N VAL A 248 24.72 -7.51 28.73
CA VAL A 248 24.15 -6.91 29.94
C VAL A 248 25.17 -5.92 30.51
N LYS A 249 25.36 -4.80 29.81
CA LYS A 249 25.93 -3.54 30.33
C LYS A 249 25.51 -2.41 29.37
N ARG A 250 24.20 -2.23 29.16
CA ARG A 250 23.71 -0.91 28.73
C ARG A 250 23.73 -0.01 29.95
N LYS A 251 24.82 0.74 30.13
CA LYS A 251 24.87 1.88 31.04
C LYS A 251 23.80 2.89 30.58
N GLY A 252 23.16 3.50 31.57
CA GLY A 252 21.93 4.28 31.44
C GLY A 252 21.81 5.16 30.21
N LEU A 253 20.64 5.03 29.59
CA LEU A 253 19.88 6.10 28.95
C LEU A 253 18.49 6.05 29.57
#